data_AF-A0A6J0TAQ3-F1
#
_entry.id   AF-A0A6J0TAQ3-F1
#
_cell.length_a   1.000
_cell.length_b   1.000
_cell.length_c   1.000
_cell.angle_alpha   90.00
_cell.angle_beta   90.00
_cell.angle_gamma   90.00
#
_symmetry.space_group_name_H-M   'P 1'
#
loop_
_entity.id
_entity.type
_entity.pdbx_description
1 polymer ?
#
loop_
_entity_poly.entity_id
_entity_poly.type
_entity_poly.pdbx_seq_one_letter_code
_entity_poly.pdbx_strand_id
1 'polypeptide(L)'
;MQYFKNLTAEASAEPVAYPQILPRMPCALKRYRTLSLLPSPLSSDYQLKQKLSTSQQAAAKYSRLAEEASLAQAEAEKGRAEAKAQEKLCREQHEAVQLENLSLKEETQLLKRKLTEMQLLLTQVEKSHFESQLKLERITMEREVISEEKRYLEHERNELKQKLKGTIEENSKCKENEISQRCRTEAAEEALEKATLLHYEAERERRLLELDKEEKEKQCEIWMKKYNALADLLHSQEEEKSKRQNKACQVKLKSYFLCISESNEHITALRNEDGTLQRFAEGEQVCFSIPSAEAEEKAKSTDRILYRVTAPGSKPEHTQLCRLCPTELQEKLPARRGKKIIEYFWFPDEDGNEE
;
A
#
# COMPACT_ATOMS: atom_id res chain seq x y z
N MET A 1 -65.77 13.32 -8.65
CA MET A 1 -67.11 12.88 -9.12
C MET A 1 -68.14 13.69 -8.34
N GLN A 2 -68.69 14.74 -8.94
CA GLN A 2 -69.92 14.74 -9.73
C GLN A 2 -71.14 14.22 -8.95
N TYR A 3 -72.03 15.17 -8.64
CA TYR A 3 -73.50 15.12 -8.57
C TYR A 3 -74.18 13.84 -8.06
N PHE A 4 -75.00 13.99 -7.01
CA PHE A 4 -76.46 13.74 -7.12
C PHE A 4 -77.21 14.41 -5.95
N LYS A 5 -77.92 15.50 -6.28
CA LYS A 5 -79.11 15.99 -5.56
C LYS A 5 -80.32 15.35 -6.25
N ASN A 6 -81.30 14.88 -5.48
CA ASN A 6 -82.73 14.67 -5.80
C ASN A 6 -83.41 14.55 -4.42
N LEU A 7 -84.26 15.45 -3.89
CA LEU A 7 -85.56 16.01 -4.31
C LEU A 7 -86.61 14.97 -4.70
N THR A 8 -87.61 14.78 -3.81
CA THR A 8 -89.10 14.80 -4.01
C THR A 8 -89.76 14.21 -2.74
N ALA A 9 -90.51 14.95 -1.93
CA ALA A 9 -91.84 15.55 -2.14
C ALA A 9 -93.01 14.55 -1.95
N GLU A 10 -93.78 14.82 -0.89
CA GLU A 10 -95.23 14.68 -0.68
C GLU A 10 -96.06 13.68 -1.51
N ALA A 11 -96.85 12.86 -0.80
CA ALA A 11 -98.21 12.53 -1.23
C ALA A 11 -99.08 12.11 -0.03
N SER A 12 -99.95 13.03 0.36
CA SER A 12 -101.19 12.84 1.12
C SER A 12 -102.22 12.10 0.25
N ALA A 13 -102.91 11.10 0.80
CA ALA A 13 -104.18 10.60 0.29
C ALA A 13 -104.94 9.77 1.35
N GLU A 14 -105.85 10.43 2.07
CA GLU A 14 -107.16 9.87 2.45
C GLU A 14 -108.08 9.84 1.20
N PRO A 15 -109.38 9.43 1.25
CA PRO A 15 -110.12 8.48 2.09
C PRO A 15 -111.04 7.55 1.23
N VAL A 16 -111.66 6.50 1.79
CA VAL A 16 -112.96 5.99 1.26
C VAL A 16 -113.83 5.37 2.37
N ALA A 17 -114.99 5.98 2.57
CA ALA A 17 -116.13 5.50 3.35
C ALA A 17 -117.14 4.74 2.45
N TYR A 18 -118.17 4.14 3.07
CA TYR A 18 -119.47 3.62 2.57
C TYR A 18 -119.68 2.09 2.64
N PRO A 19 -120.93 1.58 2.71
CA PRO A 19 -122.18 2.18 3.24
C PRO A 19 -122.98 1.25 4.19
N GLN A 20 -123.76 1.85 5.08
CA GLN A 20 -124.96 1.26 5.70
C GLN A 20 -126.07 1.16 4.64
N ILE A 21 -126.72 -0.01 4.52
CA ILE A 21 -127.92 -0.21 3.71
C ILE A 21 -129.01 -0.86 4.57
N LEU A 22 -130.06 -0.07 4.84
CA LEU A 22 -131.40 -0.50 5.25
C LEU A 22 -132.12 -1.22 4.10
N PRO A 23 -133.19 -1.96 4.41
CA PRO A 23 -134.44 -1.66 3.70
C PRO A 23 -135.66 -1.49 4.62
N ARG A 24 -136.48 -0.50 4.24
CA ARG A 24 -137.87 -0.25 4.66
C ARG A 24 -138.83 -1.28 4.02
N MET A 25 -139.76 -1.82 4.83
CA MET A 25 -141.25 -1.78 4.77
C MET A 25 -141.98 -1.73 3.40
N PRO A 26 -143.33 -1.91 3.28
CA PRO A 26 -144.38 -2.48 4.15
C PRO A 26 -145.39 -3.39 3.38
N CYS A 27 -146.44 -3.91 4.04
CA CYS A 27 -147.82 -3.86 3.52
C CYS A 27 -148.84 -4.22 4.62
N ALA A 28 -149.75 -3.29 4.86
CA ALA A 28 -150.91 -3.43 5.74
C ALA A 28 -152.14 -3.82 4.92
N LEU A 29 -153.09 -4.58 5.49
CA LEU A 29 -154.51 -4.36 5.21
C LEU A 29 -155.42 -5.00 6.28
N LYS A 30 -156.39 -4.18 6.70
CA LYS A 30 -157.40 -4.39 7.75
C LYS A 30 -158.69 -5.00 7.17
N ARG A 31 -159.64 -5.29 8.08
CA ARG A 31 -161.15 -5.25 7.99
C ARG A 31 -161.84 -6.60 7.65
N TYR A 32 -163.03 -7.02 8.14
CA TYR A 32 -164.16 -6.56 9.00
C TYR A 32 -164.81 -7.82 9.68
N ARG A 33 -165.38 -7.79 10.91
CA ARG A 33 -166.84 -7.81 11.29
C ARG A 33 -167.77 -8.61 10.34
N THR A 34 -168.74 -9.45 10.75
CA THR A 34 -169.84 -9.29 11.74
C THR A 34 -170.72 -10.58 11.82
N LEU A 35 -171.39 -10.85 12.98
CA LEU A 35 -172.75 -11.44 13.19
C LEU A 35 -173.05 -12.88 12.67
N SER A 36 -173.94 -13.74 13.19
CA SER A 36 -174.80 -13.93 14.38
C SER A 36 -175.62 -15.21 14.09
N LEU A 37 -176.34 -15.74 15.10
CA LEU A 37 -177.55 -16.60 15.04
C LEU A 37 -177.42 -18.15 15.07
N LEU A 38 -177.90 -18.71 16.19
CA LEU A 38 -178.70 -19.95 16.30
C LEU A 38 -179.89 -19.94 15.31
N PRO A 39 -180.42 -21.09 14.80
CA PRO A 39 -181.25 -21.99 15.63
C PRO A 39 -181.14 -23.51 15.33
N SER A 40 -181.74 -24.26 16.26
CA SER A 40 -182.01 -25.71 16.38
C SER A 40 -182.80 -26.34 15.20
N PRO A 41 -183.31 -27.59 15.33
CA PRO A 41 -182.63 -28.90 15.43
C PRO A 41 -183.10 -29.84 14.30
N LEU A 42 -182.65 -31.11 14.32
CA LEU A 42 -183.08 -32.25 13.47
C LEU A 42 -182.36 -32.43 12.11
N SER A 43 -181.11 -32.89 12.18
CA SER A 43 -180.64 -34.06 11.40
C SER A 43 -179.27 -34.49 11.97
N SER A 44 -179.34 -35.12 13.14
CA SER A 44 -178.22 -35.46 14.04
C SER A 44 -177.08 -36.21 13.35
N ASP A 45 -177.37 -37.19 12.49
CA ASP A 45 -176.36 -38.20 12.14
C ASP A 45 -175.47 -37.83 10.95
N TYR A 46 -175.99 -37.12 9.95
CA TYR A 46 -175.20 -36.70 8.78
C TYR A 46 -174.25 -35.53 9.12
N GLN A 47 -174.71 -34.58 9.93
CA GLN A 47 -173.85 -33.50 10.43
C GLN A 47 -172.78 -34.01 11.39
N LEU A 48 -173.07 -35.01 12.22
CA LEU A 48 -172.07 -35.62 13.10
C LEU A 48 -170.99 -36.37 12.30
N LYS A 49 -171.35 -37.14 11.27
CA LYS A 49 -170.35 -37.80 10.39
C LYS A 49 -169.53 -36.82 9.57
N GLN A 50 -170.15 -35.76 9.04
CA GLN A 50 -169.42 -34.72 8.31
C GLN A 50 -168.50 -33.93 9.25
N LYS A 51 -168.97 -33.56 10.46
CA LYS A 51 -168.14 -32.92 11.49
C LYS A 51 -167.03 -33.83 12.01
N LEU A 52 -167.26 -35.14 12.11
CA LEU A 52 -166.24 -36.12 12.48
C LEU A 52 -165.20 -36.28 11.36
N SER A 53 -165.61 -36.37 10.09
CA SER A 53 -164.71 -36.44 8.94
C SER A 53 -163.88 -35.15 8.78
N THR A 54 -164.50 -33.98 8.92
CA THR A 54 -163.77 -32.70 8.90
C THR A 54 -162.89 -32.54 10.13
N SER A 55 -163.31 -33.01 11.31
CA SER A 55 -162.48 -33.04 12.52
C SER A 55 -161.30 -34.01 12.40
N GLN A 56 -161.49 -35.20 11.80
CA GLN A 56 -160.42 -36.17 11.55
C GLN A 56 -159.44 -35.67 10.49
N GLN A 57 -159.92 -35.04 9.41
CA GLN A 57 -159.07 -34.40 8.41
C GLN A 57 -158.33 -33.19 8.99
N ALA A 58 -158.98 -32.41 9.85
CA ALA A 58 -158.33 -31.33 10.58
C ALA A 58 -157.27 -31.88 11.53
N ALA A 59 -157.59 -32.90 12.33
CA ALA A 59 -156.66 -33.56 13.25
C ALA A 59 -155.46 -34.17 12.52
N ALA A 60 -155.66 -34.84 11.38
CA ALA A 60 -154.58 -35.38 10.56
C ALA A 60 -153.70 -34.28 9.94
N LYS A 61 -154.29 -33.16 9.49
CA LYS A 61 -153.55 -31.99 9.02
C LYS A 61 -152.75 -31.33 10.15
N TYR A 62 -153.35 -31.16 11.33
CA TYR A 62 -152.66 -30.61 12.50
C TYR A 62 -151.56 -31.54 13.03
N SER A 63 -151.74 -32.86 12.97
CA SER A 63 -150.69 -33.84 13.29
C SER A 63 -149.51 -33.74 12.32
N ARG A 64 -149.78 -33.67 11.00
CA ARG A 64 -148.73 -33.48 9.99
C ARG A 64 -148.02 -32.14 10.15
N LEU A 65 -148.76 -31.06 10.40
CA LEU A 65 -148.17 -29.75 10.68
C LEU A 65 -147.35 -29.74 11.97
N ALA A 66 -147.74 -30.52 12.99
CA ALA A 66 -146.96 -30.67 14.21
C ALA A 66 -145.68 -31.48 13.98
N GLU A 67 -145.75 -32.56 13.20
CA GLU A 67 -144.58 -33.35 12.77
C GLU A 67 -143.64 -32.50 11.90
N GLU A 68 -144.14 -31.79 10.90
CA GLU A 68 -143.38 -30.85 10.07
C GLU A 68 -142.78 -29.70 10.89
N ALA A 69 -143.53 -29.13 11.85
CA ALA A 69 -143.01 -28.10 12.74
C ALA A 69 -141.90 -28.65 13.66
N SER A 70 -142.02 -29.88 14.14
CA SER A 70 -140.98 -30.53 14.96
C SER A 70 -139.74 -30.91 14.14
N LEU A 71 -139.90 -31.34 12.89
CA LEU A 71 -138.79 -31.55 11.95
C LEU A 71 -138.09 -30.22 11.61
N ALA A 72 -138.86 -29.17 11.28
CA ALA A 72 -138.31 -27.84 11.02
C ALA A 72 -137.60 -27.26 12.25
N GLN A 73 -138.12 -27.54 13.46
CA GLN A 73 -137.45 -27.17 14.70
C GLN A 73 -136.14 -27.96 14.89
N ALA A 74 -136.14 -29.28 14.67
CA ALA A 74 -134.94 -30.11 14.76
C ALA A 74 -133.87 -29.70 13.74
N GLU A 75 -134.26 -29.37 12.50
CA GLU A 75 -133.35 -28.83 11.47
C GLU A 75 -132.81 -27.46 11.84
N ALA A 76 -133.66 -26.56 12.39
CA ALA A 76 -133.21 -25.26 12.87
C ALA A 76 -132.30 -25.37 14.10
N GLU A 77 -132.47 -26.39 14.95
CA GLU A 77 -131.58 -26.68 16.08
C GLU A 77 -130.25 -27.26 15.60
N LYS A 78 -130.26 -28.18 14.62
CA LYS A 78 -129.05 -28.70 13.97
C LYS A 78 -128.26 -27.59 13.28
N GLY A 79 -128.92 -26.75 12.47
CA GLY A 79 -128.28 -25.60 11.82
C GLY A 79 -127.72 -24.59 12.84
N ARG A 80 -128.42 -24.37 13.96
CA ARG A 80 -127.91 -23.56 15.07
C ARG A 80 -126.69 -24.19 15.74
N ALA A 81 -126.66 -25.51 15.91
CA ALA A 81 -125.51 -26.22 16.47
C ALA A 81 -124.29 -26.18 15.53
N GLU A 82 -124.50 -26.37 14.22
CA GLU A 82 -123.46 -26.28 13.18
C GLU A 82 -122.88 -24.86 13.07
N ALA A 83 -123.73 -23.83 13.06
CA ALA A 83 -123.30 -22.44 13.05
C ALA A 83 -122.47 -22.09 14.30
N LYS A 84 -122.89 -22.56 15.49
CA LYS A 84 -122.11 -22.39 16.74
C LYS A 84 -120.78 -23.13 16.70
N ALA A 85 -120.73 -24.33 16.12
CA ALA A 85 -119.49 -25.09 15.96
C ALA A 85 -118.53 -24.40 14.98
N GLN A 86 -119.04 -23.87 13.86
CA GLN A 86 -118.26 -23.08 12.91
C GLN A 86 -117.75 -21.78 13.52
N GLU A 87 -118.59 -21.06 14.28
CA GLU A 87 -118.17 -19.84 14.97
C GLU A 87 -117.03 -20.12 15.95
N LYS A 88 -117.14 -21.21 16.74
CA LYS A 88 -116.09 -21.65 17.66
C LYS A 88 -114.79 -21.98 16.93
N LEU A 89 -114.87 -22.75 15.84
CA LEU A 89 -113.71 -23.10 15.02
C LEU A 89 -113.05 -21.87 14.40
N CYS A 90 -113.83 -20.93 13.84
CA CYS A 90 -113.31 -19.68 13.29
C CYS A 90 -112.61 -18.84 14.36
N ARG A 91 -113.17 -18.77 15.58
CA ARG A 91 -112.52 -18.08 16.71
C ARG A 91 -111.21 -18.76 17.11
N GLU A 92 -111.20 -20.07 17.28
CA GLU A 92 -109.99 -20.83 17.63
C GLU A 92 -108.89 -20.71 16.57
N GLN A 93 -109.25 -20.78 15.28
CA GLN A 93 -108.30 -20.54 14.19
C GLN A 93 -107.74 -19.13 14.20
N HIS A 94 -108.60 -18.13 14.42
CA HIS A 94 -108.16 -16.74 14.51
C HIS A 94 -107.23 -16.51 15.70
N GLU A 95 -107.53 -17.08 16.87
CA GLU A 95 -106.65 -17.03 18.05
C GLU A 95 -105.30 -17.73 17.79
N ALA A 96 -105.30 -18.90 17.14
CA ALA A 96 -104.07 -19.61 16.78
C ALA A 96 -103.18 -18.77 15.83
N VAL A 97 -103.77 -18.18 14.79
CA VAL A 97 -103.05 -17.29 13.86
C VAL A 97 -102.54 -16.04 14.57
N GLN A 98 -103.30 -15.48 15.52
CA GLN A 98 -102.83 -14.34 16.30
C GLN A 98 -101.61 -14.67 17.17
N LEU A 99 -101.62 -15.81 17.86
CA LEU A 99 -100.49 -16.27 18.66
C LEU A 99 -99.24 -16.53 17.79
N GLU A 100 -99.40 -17.17 16.65
CA GLU A 100 -98.32 -17.37 15.68
C GLU A 100 -97.77 -16.04 15.16
N ASN A 101 -98.65 -15.09 14.83
CA ASN A 101 -98.25 -13.77 14.36
C ASN A 101 -97.47 -12.98 15.43
N LEU A 102 -97.85 -13.10 16.71
CA LEU A 102 -97.10 -12.52 17.83
C LEU A 102 -95.72 -13.18 17.96
N SER A 103 -95.64 -14.51 17.93
CA SER A 103 -94.38 -15.25 17.99
C SER A 103 -93.44 -14.88 16.83
N LEU A 104 -93.94 -14.84 15.59
CA LEU A 104 -93.14 -14.44 14.42
C LEU A 104 -92.67 -12.99 14.51
N LYS A 105 -93.46 -12.08 15.11
CA LYS A 105 -93.04 -10.70 15.35
C LYS A 105 -91.89 -10.63 16.34
N GLU A 106 -91.95 -11.38 17.43
CA GLU A 106 -90.88 -11.46 18.42
C GLU A 106 -89.59 -12.04 17.81
N GLU A 107 -89.70 -13.13 17.05
CA GLU A 107 -88.57 -13.72 16.32
C GLU A 107 -87.96 -12.71 15.31
N THR A 108 -88.81 -12.00 14.56
CA THR A 108 -88.37 -10.97 13.63
C THR A 108 -87.63 -9.84 14.35
N GLN A 109 -88.12 -9.40 15.51
CA GLN A 109 -87.44 -8.39 16.33
C GLN A 109 -86.12 -8.90 16.91
N LEU A 110 -86.05 -10.17 17.33
CA LEU A 110 -84.82 -10.79 17.80
C LEU A 110 -83.78 -10.89 16.68
N LEU A 111 -84.18 -11.34 15.49
CA LEU A 111 -83.30 -11.44 14.33
C LEU A 111 -82.80 -10.06 13.89
N LYS A 112 -83.64 -9.03 13.93
CA LYS A 112 -83.23 -7.64 13.67
C LYS A 112 -82.16 -7.17 14.66
N ARG A 113 -82.32 -7.43 15.95
CA ARG A 113 -81.32 -7.11 16.98
C ARG A 113 -80.00 -7.84 16.74
N LYS A 114 -80.06 -9.15 16.48
CA LYS A 114 -78.87 -9.96 16.14
C LYS A 114 -78.17 -9.44 14.89
N LEU A 115 -78.91 -9.04 13.86
CA LEU A 115 -78.33 -8.45 12.65
C LEU A 115 -77.57 -7.16 12.97
N THR A 116 -78.17 -6.27 13.77
CA THR A 116 -77.50 -5.02 14.17
C THR A 116 -76.26 -5.26 15.04
N GLU A 117 -76.31 -6.24 15.95
CA GLU A 117 -75.16 -6.64 16.77
C GLU A 117 -74.02 -7.19 15.91
N MET A 118 -74.35 -8.06 14.93
CA MET A 118 -73.37 -8.62 14.00
C MET A 118 -72.76 -7.56 13.09
N GLN A 119 -73.56 -6.58 12.63
CA GLN A 119 -73.04 -5.45 11.85
C GLN A 119 -72.08 -4.60 12.68
N LEU A 120 -72.39 -4.33 13.95
CA LEU A 120 -71.48 -3.61 14.84
C LEU A 120 -70.18 -4.38 15.05
N LEU A 121 -70.25 -5.68 15.35
CA LEU A 121 -69.09 -6.54 15.52
C LEU A 121 -68.22 -6.58 14.26
N LEU A 122 -68.84 -6.68 13.07
CA LEU A 122 -68.13 -6.66 11.80
C LEU A 122 -67.34 -5.37 11.62
N THR A 123 -67.97 -4.20 11.81
CA THR A 123 -67.27 -2.91 11.68
C THR A 123 -66.13 -2.75 12.69
N GLN A 124 -66.29 -3.29 13.90
CA GLN A 124 -65.26 -3.28 14.92
C GLN A 124 -64.06 -4.18 14.54
N VAL A 125 -64.33 -5.38 14.04
CA VAL A 125 -63.29 -6.31 13.59
C VAL A 125 -62.55 -5.76 12.38
N GLU A 126 -63.26 -5.22 11.39
CA GLU A 126 -62.68 -4.56 10.22
C GLU A 126 -61.74 -3.42 10.62
N LYS A 127 -62.18 -2.54 11.52
CA LYS A 127 -61.34 -1.46 12.06
C LYS A 127 -60.07 -2.02 12.71
N SER A 128 -60.21 -3.01 13.59
CA SER A 128 -59.06 -3.60 14.29
C SER A 128 -58.08 -4.32 13.34
N HIS A 129 -58.60 -4.92 12.28
CA HIS A 129 -57.81 -5.55 11.23
C HIS A 129 -56.97 -4.51 10.48
N PHE A 130 -57.57 -3.40 10.01
CA PHE A 130 -56.84 -2.33 9.34
C PHE A 130 -55.78 -1.68 10.24
N GLU A 131 -56.10 -1.43 11.51
CA GLU A 131 -55.12 -0.89 12.47
C GLU A 131 -53.93 -1.84 12.67
N SER A 132 -54.19 -3.15 12.75
CA SER A 132 -53.14 -4.17 12.89
C SER A 132 -52.30 -4.30 11.63
N GLN A 133 -52.93 -4.23 10.46
CA GLN A 133 -52.25 -4.25 9.16
C GLN A 133 -51.30 -3.05 9.02
N LEU A 134 -51.75 -1.83 9.33
CA LEU A 134 -50.91 -0.64 9.28
C LEU A 134 -49.73 -0.70 10.26
N LYS A 135 -49.91 -1.28 11.44
CA LYS A 135 -48.82 -1.53 12.40
C LYS A 135 -47.80 -2.52 11.84
N LEU A 136 -48.27 -3.59 11.21
CA LEU A 136 -47.40 -4.59 10.60
C LEU A 136 -46.58 -4.01 9.45
N GLU A 137 -47.21 -3.21 8.58
CA GLU A 137 -46.52 -2.51 7.48
C GLU A 137 -45.42 -1.57 8.02
N ARG A 138 -45.71 -0.79 9.05
CA ARG A 138 -44.71 0.06 9.73
C ARG A 138 -43.53 -0.75 10.27
N ILE A 139 -43.80 -1.81 11.04
CA ILE A 139 -42.76 -2.67 11.62
C ILE A 139 -41.92 -3.34 10.53
N THR A 140 -42.56 -3.72 9.41
CA THR A 140 -41.86 -4.33 8.27
C THR A 140 -40.89 -3.32 7.64
N MET A 141 -41.33 -2.08 7.41
CA MET A 141 -40.47 -1.02 6.89
C MET A 141 -39.32 -0.67 7.86
N GLU A 142 -39.60 -0.54 9.15
CA GLU A 142 -38.56 -0.31 10.18
C GLU A 142 -37.54 -1.44 10.21
N ARG A 143 -37.98 -2.70 10.07
CA ARG A 143 -37.09 -3.87 10.00
C ARG A 143 -36.20 -3.84 8.76
N GLU A 144 -36.71 -3.40 7.62
CA GLU A 144 -35.92 -3.27 6.38
C GLU A 144 -34.82 -2.22 6.54
N VAL A 145 -35.15 -1.04 7.09
CA VAL A 145 -34.18 0.03 7.37
C VAL A 145 -33.09 -0.46 8.33
N ILE A 146 -33.47 -1.13 9.42
CA ILE A 146 -32.50 -1.70 10.38
C ILE A 146 -31.62 -2.76 9.72
N SER A 147 -32.17 -3.56 8.81
CA SER A 147 -31.41 -4.58 8.08
C SER A 147 -30.38 -3.96 7.13
N GLU A 148 -30.72 -2.85 6.46
CA GLU A 148 -29.80 -2.07 5.64
C GLU A 148 -28.66 -1.44 6.46
N GLU A 149 -29.00 -0.79 7.57
CA GLU A 149 -28.01 -0.20 8.48
C GLU A 149 -27.06 -1.27 9.04
N LYS A 150 -27.59 -2.43 9.43
CA LYS A 150 -26.78 -3.56 9.90
C LYS A 150 -25.78 -4.02 8.83
N ARG A 151 -26.19 -4.10 7.56
CA ARG A 151 -25.28 -4.46 6.45
C ARG A 151 -24.19 -3.41 6.26
N TYR A 152 -24.53 -2.13 6.35
CA TYR A 152 -23.57 -1.03 6.25
C TYR A 152 -22.54 -1.06 7.40
N LEU A 153 -22.99 -1.18 8.65
CA LEU A 153 -22.11 -1.27 9.81
C LEU A 153 -21.22 -2.52 9.79
N GLU A 154 -21.73 -3.64 9.26
CA GLU A 154 -20.92 -4.84 9.04
C GLU A 154 -19.82 -4.60 8.02
N HIS A 155 -20.11 -3.88 6.94
CA HIS A 155 -19.12 -3.49 5.96
C HIS A 155 -18.04 -2.57 6.56
N GLU A 156 -18.42 -1.48 7.23
CA GLU A 156 -17.48 -0.56 7.89
C GLU A 156 -16.59 -1.27 8.91
N ARG A 157 -17.16 -2.15 9.73
CA ARG A 157 -16.42 -2.96 10.70
C ARG A 157 -15.37 -3.85 10.02
N ASN A 158 -15.70 -4.43 8.87
CA ASN A 158 -14.76 -5.24 8.10
C ASN A 158 -13.65 -4.39 7.48
N GLU A 159 -13.97 -3.20 6.95
CA GLU A 159 -12.97 -2.26 6.45
C GLU A 159 -12.01 -1.78 7.55
N LEU A 160 -12.54 -1.41 8.73
CA LEU A 160 -11.74 -1.00 9.88
C LEU A 160 -10.82 -2.13 10.36
N LYS A 161 -11.31 -3.37 10.35
CA LYS A 161 -10.49 -4.54 10.67
C LYS A 161 -9.33 -4.71 9.67
N GLN A 162 -9.58 -4.49 8.39
CA GLN A 162 -8.55 -4.56 7.35
C GLN A 162 -7.54 -3.42 7.50
N LYS A 163 -7.99 -2.18 7.73
CA LYS A 163 -7.13 -1.01 8.00
C LYS A 163 -6.24 -1.25 9.23
N LEU A 164 -6.82 -1.73 10.32
CA LEU A 164 -6.08 -2.07 11.54
C LEU A 164 -4.98 -3.11 11.27
N LYS A 165 -5.30 -4.17 10.51
CA LYS A 165 -4.30 -5.16 10.12
C LYS A 165 -3.15 -4.53 9.32
N GLY A 166 -3.47 -3.69 8.34
CA GLY A 166 -2.47 -2.95 7.56
C GLY A 166 -1.57 -2.06 8.44
N THR A 167 -2.16 -1.29 9.36
CA THR A 167 -1.40 -0.44 10.29
C THR A 167 -0.50 -1.25 11.23
N ILE A 168 -0.92 -2.43 11.68
CA ILE A 168 -0.08 -3.31 12.50
C ILE A 168 1.13 -3.80 11.71
N GLU A 169 0.93 -4.23 10.46
CA GLU A 169 2.00 -4.69 9.56
C GLU A 169 2.98 -3.56 9.20
N GLU A 170 2.47 -2.35 8.95
CA GLU A 170 3.31 -1.17 8.73
C GLU A 170 4.11 -0.81 9.99
N ASN A 171 3.49 -0.87 11.18
CA ASN A 171 4.16 -0.60 12.44
C ASN A 171 5.29 -1.60 12.73
N SER A 172 5.07 -2.89 12.48
CA SER A 172 6.12 -3.90 12.64
C SER A 172 7.27 -3.67 11.67
N LYS A 173 6.97 -3.37 10.40
CA LYS A 173 7.97 -3.04 9.39
C LYS A 173 8.79 -1.79 9.75
N CYS A 174 8.15 -0.75 10.26
CA CYS A 174 8.84 0.45 10.73
C CYS A 174 9.79 0.16 11.90
N LYS A 175 9.36 -0.66 12.88
CA LYS A 175 10.22 -1.08 14.00
C LYS A 175 11.43 -1.89 13.54
N GLU A 176 11.24 -2.83 12.61
CA GLU A 176 12.34 -3.61 12.03
C GLU A 176 13.34 -2.72 11.28
N ASN A 177 12.84 -1.74 10.51
CA ASN A 177 13.69 -0.77 9.83
C ASN A 177 14.46 0.12 10.81
N GLU A 178 13.81 0.58 11.90
CA GLU A 178 14.44 1.38 12.95
C GLU A 178 15.56 0.60 13.64
N ILE A 179 15.31 -0.65 14.02
CA ILE A 179 16.33 -1.54 14.60
C ILE A 179 17.49 -1.73 13.61
N SER A 180 17.19 -2.03 12.35
CA SER A 180 18.21 -2.21 11.31
C SER A 180 19.04 -0.95 11.07
N GLN A 181 18.43 0.23 11.17
CA GLN A 181 19.14 1.50 11.08
C GLN A 181 20.05 1.71 12.29
N ARG A 182 19.56 1.48 13.51
CA ARG A 182 20.36 1.57 14.74
C ARG A 182 21.60 0.66 14.71
N CYS A 183 21.43 -0.60 14.31
CA CYS A 183 22.57 -1.51 14.18
C CYS A 183 23.60 -1.03 13.15
N ARG A 184 23.16 -0.41 12.04
CA ARG A 184 24.07 0.14 11.03
C ARG A 184 24.79 1.39 11.52
N THR A 185 24.12 2.27 12.27
CA THR A 185 24.74 3.46 12.84
C THR A 185 25.77 3.07 13.89
N GLU A 186 25.44 2.13 14.78
CA GLU A 186 26.35 1.61 15.80
C GLU A 186 27.59 0.95 15.16
N ALA A 187 27.40 0.12 14.13
CA ALA A 187 28.52 -0.48 13.40
C ALA A 187 29.41 0.58 12.70
N ALA A 188 28.82 1.67 12.20
CA ALA A 188 29.57 2.77 11.59
C ALA A 188 30.34 3.59 12.64
N GLU A 189 29.75 3.81 13.82
CA GLU A 189 30.40 4.47 14.97
C GLU A 189 31.59 3.65 15.46
N GLU A 190 31.43 2.34 15.65
CA GLU A 190 32.56 1.45 16.00
C GLU A 190 33.66 1.45 14.93
N ALA A 191 33.30 1.48 13.65
CA ALA A 191 34.27 1.51 12.56
C ALA A 191 35.05 2.83 12.55
N LEU A 192 34.37 3.95 12.85
CA LEU A 192 35.00 5.26 12.98
C LEU A 192 35.95 5.30 14.18
N GLU A 193 35.55 4.80 15.33
CA GLU A 193 36.42 4.69 16.51
C GLU A 193 37.68 3.85 16.20
N LYS A 194 37.51 2.69 15.56
CA LYS A 194 38.65 1.84 15.13
C LYS A 194 39.56 2.58 14.14
N ALA A 195 38.99 3.26 13.14
CA ALA A 195 39.76 4.03 12.18
C ALA A 195 40.52 5.20 12.82
N THR A 196 39.92 5.90 13.78
CA THR A 196 40.60 7.00 14.49
C THR A 196 41.73 6.50 15.37
N LEU A 197 41.55 5.37 16.07
CA LEU A 197 42.64 4.75 16.84
C LEU A 197 43.82 4.35 15.94
N LEU A 198 43.54 3.66 14.82
CA LEU A 198 44.57 3.29 13.85
C LEU A 198 45.29 4.52 13.26
N HIS A 199 44.56 5.62 13.02
CA HIS A 199 45.16 6.87 12.58
C HIS A 199 46.14 7.43 13.62
N TYR A 200 45.76 7.45 14.90
CA TYR A 200 46.65 7.91 15.97
C TYR A 200 47.89 7.04 16.13
N GLU A 201 47.74 5.71 16.01
CA GLU A 201 48.86 4.77 16.04
C GLU A 201 49.81 4.98 14.87
N ALA A 202 49.28 5.10 13.63
CA ALA A 202 50.07 5.38 12.44
C ALA A 202 50.81 6.73 12.54
N GLU A 203 50.17 7.77 13.06
CA GLU A 203 50.83 9.05 13.30
C GLU A 203 51.95 8.94 14.32
N ARG A 204 51.76 8.17 15.38
CA ARG A 204 52.80 7.94 16.41
C ARG A 204 54.00 7.22 15.80
N GLU A 205 53.79 6.17 15.04
CA GLU A 205 54.86 5.44 14.35
C GLU A 205 55.60 6.33 13.36
N ARG A 206 54.87 7.14 12.58
CA ARG A 206 55.48 8.13 11.67
C ARG A 206 56.41 9.08 12.40
N ARG A 207 55.99 9.66 13.54
CA ARG A 207 56.83 10.54 14.36
C ARG A 207 58.10 9.84 14.85
N LEU A 208 58.00 8.57 15.23
CA LEU A 208 59.17 7.78 15.65
C LEU A 208 60.15 7.53 14.50
N LEU A 209 59.64 7.22 13.30
CA LEU A 209 60.47 7.05 12.11
C LEU A 209 61.13 8.36 11.67
N GLU A 210 60.42 9.48 11.76
CA GLU A 210 60.98 10.82 11.51
C GLU A 210 62.16 11.10 12.47
N LEU A 211 62.01 10.79 13.77
CA LEU A 211 63.10 10.94 14.75
C LEU A 211 64.30 10.01 14.48
N ASP A 212 64.08 8.74 14.14
CA ASP A 212 65.18 7.83 13.78
C ASP A 212 65.91 8.34 12.53
N LYS A 213 65.17 8.78 11.51
CA LYS A 213 65.74 9.36 10.30
C LYS A 213 66.63 10.57 10.60
N GLU A 214 66.15 11.51 11.41
CA GLU A 214 66.93 12.68 11.83
C GLU A 214 68.21 12.28 12.59
N GLU A 215 68.13 11.27 13.46
CA GLU A 215 69.30 10.76 14.19
C GLU A 215 70.31 10.09 13.23
N LYS A 216 69.84 9.31 12.25
CA LYS A 216 70.70 8.74 11.20
C LYS A 216 71.36 9.83 10.34
N GLU A 217 70.62 10.88 9.97
CA GLU A 217 71.17 12.02 9.23
C GLU A 217 72.26 12.74 10.03
N LYS A 218 72.02 13.01 11.32
CA LYS A 218 73.04 13.59 12.24
C LYS A 218 74.28 12.70 12.35
N GLN A 219 74.09 11.39 12.47
CA GLN A 219 75.21 10.44 12.51
C GLN A 219 76.00 10.45 11.19
N CYS A 220 75.34 10.47 10.04
CA CYS A 220 75.96 10.60 8.73
C CYS A 220 76.78 11.89 8.62
N GLU A 221 76.24 13.03 9.06
CA GLU A 221 76.96 14.31 9.10
C GLU A 221 78.22 14.25 9.97
N ILE A 222 78.12 13.63 11.16
CA ILE A 222 79.27 13.44 12.05
C ILE A 222 80.34 12.57 11.37
N TRP A 223 79.95 11.47 10.74
CA TRP A 223 80.88 10.61 10.02
C TRP A 223 81.53 11.30 8.83
N MET A 224 80.78 12.08 8.07
CA MET A 224 81.31 12.91 6.97
C MET A 224 82.34 13.92 7.48
N LYS A 225 82.06 14.60 8.60
CA LYS A 225 83.02 15.52 9.24
C LYS A 225 84.31 14.80 9.65
N LYS A 226 84.20 13.62 10.28
CA LYS A 226 85.37 12.80 10.64
C LYS A 226 86.17 12.35 9.42
N TYR A 227 85.48 11.91 8.37
CA TYR A 227 86.12 11.47 7.13
C TYR A 227 86.86 12.62 6.46
N ASN A 228 86.24 13.79 6.33
CA ASN A 228 86.88 14.98 5.76
C ASN A 228 88.11 15.39 6.58
N ALA A 229 88.03 15.41 7.92
CA ALA A 229 89.17 15.70 8.77
C ALA A 229 90.33 14.69 8.59
N LEU A 230 90.03 13.41 8.39
CA LEU A 230 91.04 12.39 8.07
C LEU A 230 91.63 12.61 6.67
N ALA A 231 90.81 12.94 5.68
CA ALA A 231 91.26 13.25 4.33
C ALA A 231 92.20 14.47 4.31
N ASP A 232 91.86 15.54 5.05
CA ASP A 232 92.67 16.74 5.19
C ASP A 232 94.04 16.44 5.85
N LEU A 233 94.04 15.57 6.87
CA LEU A 233 95.27 15.12 7.53
C LEU A 233 96.17 14.32 6.58
N LEU A 234 95.59 13.38 5.83
CA LEU A 234 96.32 12.58 4.83
C LEU A 234 96.86 13.48 3.70
N HIS A 235 96.08 14.45 3.24
CA HIS A 235 96.51 15.42 2.25
C HIS A 235 97.70 16.24 2.75
N SER A 236 97.59 16.79 3.97
CA SER A 236 98.68 17.53 4.61
C SER A 236 99.95 16.68 4.77
N GLN A 237 99.80 15.39 5.12
CA GLN A 237 100.93 14.47 5.22
C GLN A 237 101.60 14.22 3.86
N GLU A 238 100.81 14.03 2.80
CA GLU A 238 101.33 13.82 1.44
C GLU A 238 101.96 15.11 0.87
N GLU A 239 101.44 16.29 1.20
CA GLU A 239 102.07 17.57 0.90
C GLU A 239 103.44 17.68 1.59
N GLU A 240 103.54 17.38 2.88
CA GLU A 240 104.82 17.40 3.60
C GLU A 240 105.81 16.37 3.01
N LYS A 241 105.32 15.18 2.64
CA LYS A 241 106.14 14.18 1.94
C LYS A 241 106.60 14.69 0.57
N SER A 242 105.73 15.36 -0.18
CA SER A 242 106.05 16.00 -1.45
C SER A 242 107.06 17.13 -1.29
N LYS A 243 106.95 17.97 -0.25
CA LYS A 243 107.94 19.01 0.09
C LYS A 243 109.31 18.41 0.41
N ARG A 244 109.36 17.32 1.20
CA ARG A 244 110.61 16.60 1.49
C ARG A 244 111.23 16.02 0.22
N GLN A 245 110.43 15.40 -0.64
CA GLN A 245 110.90 14.87 -1.93
C GLN A 245 111.39 15.98 -2.85
N ASN A 246 110.66 17.09 -2.98
CA ASN A 246 111.05 18.24 -3.79
C ASN A 246 112.39 18.82 -3.27
N LYS A 247 112.53 19.03 -1.96
CA LYS A 247 113.80 19.48 -1.35
C LYS A 247 114.94 18.49 -1.59
N ALA A 248 114.69 17.18 -1.48
CA ALA A 248 115.69 16.15 -1.80
C ALA A 248 116.10 16.19 -3.29
N CYS A 249 115.13 16.38 -4.20
CA CYS A 249 115.40 16.57 -5.62
C CYS A 249 116.20 17.84 -5.89
N GLN A 250 115.91 18.97 -5.24
CA GLN A 250 116.71 20.20 -5.35
C GLN A 250 118.15 20.01 -4.87
N VAL A 251 118.37 19.31 -3.76
CA VAL A 251 119.72 18.95 -3.28
C VAL A 251 120.43 18.07 -4.30
N LYS A 252 119.73 17.07 -4.84
CA LYS A 252 120.28 16.18 -5.88
C LYS A 252 120.64 16.96 -7.15
N LEU A 253 119.78 17.89 -7.59
CA LEU A 253 120.03 18.78 -8.73
C LEU A 253 121.23 19.69 -8.49
N LYS A 254 121.32 20.35 -7.33
CA LYS A 254 122.50 21.16 -6.94
C LYS A 254 123.79 20.32 -6.88
N SER A 255 123.71 19.07 -6.40
CA SER A 255 124.86 18.15 -6.43
C SER A 255 125.24 17.75 -7.86
N TYR A 256 124.26 17.54 -8.74
CA TYR A 256 124.49 17.24 -10.15
C TYR A 256 125.14 18.41 -10.86
N PHE A 257 124.73 19.66 -10.59
CA PHE A 257 125.38 20.84 -11.15
C PHE A 257 126.81 21.02 -10.62
N LEU A 258 127.08 20.73 -9.35
CA LEU A 258 128.45 20.72 -8.81
C LEU A 258 129.32 19.63 -9.46
N CYS A 259 128.76 18.44 -9.73
CA CYS A 259 129.47 17.39 -10.45
C CYS A 259 129.68 17.71 -11.95
N ILE A 260 128.72 18.36 -12.62
CA ILE A 260 128.84 18.75 -14.03
C ILE A 260 129.85 19.89 -14.21
N SER A 261 129.97 20.81 -13.24
CA SER A 261 131.04 21.82 -13.27
C SER A 261 132.45 21.25 -13.11
N GLU A 262 132.58 20.03 -12.58
CA GLU A 262 133.88 19.34 -12.40
C GLU A 262 134.20 18.29 -13.47
N SER A 263 133.23 17.79 -14.25
CA SER A 263 133.43 16.72 -15.25
C SER A 263 133.11 17.14 -16.69
N ASN A 264 133.73 18.23 -17.14
CA ASN A 264 133.42 18.90 -18.39
C ASN A 264 134.20 18.33 -19.60
N GLU A 265 133.88 17.11 -20.06
CA GLU A 265 134.58 16.53 -21.23
C GLU A 265 133.71 15.96 -22.37
N HIS A 266 132.39 15.72 -22.22
CA HIS A 266 131.62 14.96 -23.25
C HIS A 266 130.28 15.56 -23.70
N ILE A 267 130.04 16.87 -23.56
CA ILE A 267 128.81 17.49 -24.10
C ILE A 267 129.10 18.12 -25.47
N THR A 268 128.86 17.37 -26.54
CA THR A 268 128.85 17.91 -27.92
C THR A 268 127.44 18.38 -28.27
N ALA A 269 127.23 19.69 -28.39
CA ALA A 269 125.99 20.23 -28.92
C ALA A 269 125.89 19.96 -30.43
N LEU A 270 124.76 19.42 -30.90
CA LEU A 270 124.54 19.21 -32.34
C LEU A 270 124.53 20.58 -33.06
N ARG A 271 125.30 20.69 -34.13
CA ARG A 271 125.39 21.86 -35.00
C ARG A 271 125.01 21.48 -36.42
N ASN A 272 124.35 22.39 -37.14
CA ASN A 272 124.08 22.25 -38.56
C ASN A 272 125.39 22.39 -39.38
N GLU A 273 125.39 22.02 -40.67
CA GLU A 273 126.57 22.15 -41.56
C GLU A 273 127.11 23.59 -41.65
N ASP A 274 126.27 24.58 -41.32
CA ASP A 274 126.59 26.01 -41.27
C ASP A 274 127.08 26.49 -39.88
N GLY A 275 127.36 25.57 -38.94
CA GLY A 275 127.97 25.85 -37.63
C GLY A 275 127.05 26.39 -36.52
N THR A 276 125.76 26.60 -36.81
CA THR A 276 124.73 27.04 -35.84
C THR A 276 124.17 25.88 -35.01
N LEU A 277 123.81 26.15 -33.75
CA LEU A 277 123.20 25.16 -32.83
C LEU A 277 121.86 24.65 -33.38
N GLN A 278 121.71 23.33 -33.47
CA GLN A 278 120.51 22.71 -34.01
C GLN A 278 119.37 22.77 -32.98
N ARG A 279 118.33 23.54 -33.28
CA ARG A 279 117.13 23.70 -32.44
C ARG A 279 116.05 22.74 -32.94
N PHE A 280 115.42 22.01 -32.03
CA PHE A 280 114.31 21.10 -32.32
C PHE A 280 113.02 21.65 -31.73
N ALA A 281 111.93 21.62 -32.50
CA ALA A 281 110.61 22.02 -32.03
C ALA A 281 109.83 20.84 -31.40
N GLU A 282 108.87 21.13 -30.53
CA GLU A 282 108.02 20.10 -29.92
C GLU A 282 107.26 19.30 -31.01
N GLY A 283 107.40 17.97 -31.00
CA GLY A 283 106.77 17.07 -31.99
C GLY A 283 107.64 16.66 -33.19
N GLU A 284 108.84 17.23 -33.33
CA GLU A 284 109.79 16.92 -34.43
C GLU A 284 110.45 15.53 -34.26
N GLN A 285 110.65 14.80 -35.36
CA GLN A 285 111.26 13.46 -35.35
C GLN A 285 112.77 13.55 -35.63
N VAL A 286 113.57 13.08 -34.69
CA VAL A 286 115.03 13.08 -34.80
C VAL A 286 115.53 11.65 -35.01
N CYS A 287 116.27 11.43 -36.09
CA CYS A 287 116.92 10.15 -36.40
C CYS A 287 118.38 10.18 -35.93
N PHE A 288 118.79 9.21 -35.12
CA PHE A 288 120.20 9.01 -34.78
C PHE A 288 120.72 7.74 -35.45
N SER A 289 121.74 7.89 -36.29
CA SER A 289 122.52 6.78 -36.85
C SER A 289 123.58 6.40 -35.83
N ILE A 290 123.41 5.28 -35.12
CA ILE A 290 124.42 4.78 -34.18
C ILE A 290 125.52 4.11 -35.02
N PRO A 291 126.78 4.59 -35.01
CA PRO A 291 127.88 3.85 -35.60
C PRO A 291 128.15 2.65 -34.69
N SER A 292 127.83 1.45 -35.18
CA SER A 292 128.22 0.22 -34.50
C SER A 292 129.75 0.15 -34.51
N ALA A 293 130.35 0.20 -33.33
CA ALA A 293 131.74 -0.13 -33.14
C ALA A 293 131.94 -1.62 -33.51
N GLU A 294 132.93 -1.84 -34.38
CA GLU A 294 133.62 -3.09 -34.67
C GLU A 294 132.94 -4.09 -35.64
N ALA A 295 133.54 -4.08 -36.84
CA ALA A 295 134.04 -5.24 -37.57
C ALA A 295 133.17 -5.79 -38.73
N GLU A 296 133.79 -5.99 -39.90
CA GLU A 296 133.76 -7.32 -40.52
C GLU A 296 134.07 -8.32 -39.39
N GLU A 297 133.13 -8.96 -38.69
CA GLU A 297 132.04 -9.80 -39.17
C GLU A 297 130.61 -9.22 -39.15
N LYS A 298 129.90 -9.48 -40.27
CA LYS A 298 128.44 -9.70 -40.38
C LYS A 298 127.52 -8.72 -39.65
N ALA A 299 127.13 -7.64 -40.33
CA ALA A 299 125.94 -6.86 -39.99
C ALA A 299 124.83 -7.03 -41.05
N LYS A 300 123.85 -7.87 -40.71
CA LYS A 300 122.46 -7.74 -41.18
C LYS A 300 121.79 -6.61 -40.37
N SER A 301 120.82 -5.95 -41.00
CA SER A 301 119.83 -5.01 -40.44
C SER A 301 120.36 -3.77 -39.70
N THR A 302 120.32 -2.63 -40.38
CA THR A 302 120.42 -1.30 -39.76
C THR A 302 119.13 -1.00 -39.00
N ASP A 303 119.12 -1.17 -37.68
CA ASP A 303 118.00 -0.76 -36.82
C ASP A 303 117.95 0.78 -36.77
N ARG A 304 116.93 1.37 -37.41
CA ARG A 304 116.64 2.81 -37.31
C ARG A 304 115.67 3.04 -36.16
N ILE A 305 116.11 3.72 -35.11
CA ILE A 305 115.24 4.10 -33.97
C ILE A 305 114.78 5.54 -34.16
N LEU A 306 113.45 5.74 -34.21
CA LEU A 306 112.80 7.06 -34.32
C LEU A 306 112.40 7.56 -32.92
N TYR A 307 112.82 8.78 -32.56
CA TYR A 307 112.41 9.43 -31.31
C TYR A 307 111.57 10.69 -31.61
N ARG A 308 110.54 10.94 -30.79
CA ARG A 308 109.66 12.11 -30.86
C ARG A 308 109.88 13.00 -29.64
N VAL A 309 110.17 14.28 -29.87
CA VAL A 309 110.37 15.27 -28.79
C VAL A 309 109.01 15.62 -28.15
N THR A 310 108.89 15.50 -26.83
CA THR A 310 107.67 15.86 -26.05
C THR A 310 108.04 16.68 -24.82
N ALA A 311 107.34 17.79 -24.56
CA ALA A 311 107.62 18.64 -23.41
C ALA A 311 107.07 18.03 -22.10
N PRO A 312 107.73 18.19 -20.94
CA PRO A 312 107.23 17.71 -19.67
C PRO A 312 106.12 18.65 -19.15
N GLY A 313 104.86 18.21 -19.18
CA GLY A 313 103.76 19.01 -18.61
C GLY A 313 102.33 18.55 -18.89
N SER A 314 102.07 17.74 -19.93
CA SER A 314 100.70 17.28 -20.22
C SER A 314 100.36 15.98 -19.49
N LYS A 315 99.65 16.11 -18.35
CA LYS A 315 98.90 14.98 -17.80
C LYS A 315 97.64 14.77 -18.66
N PRO A 316 97.27 13.53 -19.02
CA PRO A 316 95.99 13.27 -19.65
C PRO A 316 94.88 13.31 -18.58
N GLU A 317 93.96 14.27 -18.68
CA GLU A 317 92.73 14.27 -17.87
C GLU A 317 91.72 13.25 -18.42
N HIS A 318 91.43 12.24 -17.61
CA HIS A 318 90.25 11.37 -17.62
C HIS A 318 89.91 11.24 -16.12
N THR A 319 88.70 11.43 -15.58
CA THR A 319 87.36 11.12 -16.06
C THR A 319 86.36 11.81 -15.12
N GLN A 320 85.25 12.36 -15.64
CA GLN A 320 84.12 12.81 -14.84
C GLN A 320 83.53 11.61 -14.05
N LEU A 321 83.45 11.73 -12.72
CA LEU A 321 82.83 10.75 -11.84
C LEU A 321 81.30 10.93 -11.86
N CYS A 322 80.61 10.08 -12.63
CA CYS A 322 79.19 9.82 -12.47
C CYS A 322 78.95 8.98 -11.21
N ARG A 323 78.01 9.46 -10.41
CA ARG A 323 77.46 8.84 -9.20
C ARG A 323 76.64 7.58 -9.55
N LEU A 324 76.82 6.56 -8.70
CA LEU A 324 75.90 5.47 -8.33
C LEU A 324 76.09 4.06 -8.97
N CYS A 325 76.57 3.19 -8.09
CA CYS A 325 76.33 1.75 -7.89
C CYS A 325 77.35 0.71 -8.43
N PRO A 326 77.68 -0.31 -7.60
CA PRO A 326 78.85 -1.17 -7.79
C PRO A 326 78.50 -2.49 -8.49
N THR A 327 79.36 -2.96 -9.38
CA THR A 327 79.45 -4.39 -9.69
C THR A 327 80.90 -4.73 -10.04
N GLU A 328 81.32 -5.85 -9.48
CA GLU A 328 82.67 -6.40 -9.42
C GLU A 328 83.23 -6.81 -10.80
N LEU A 329 84.55 -7.02 -10.82
CA LEU A 329 85.30 -7.89 -11.74
C LEU A 329 85.46 -7.46 -13.21
N GLN A 330 86.64 -6.89 -13.52
CA GLN A 330 87.47 -7.25 -14.69
C GLN A 330 88.88 -6.68 -14.47
N GLU A 331 89.85 -7.52 -14.12
CA GLU A 331 90.74 -8.30 -15.00
C GLU A 331 92.02 -7.55 -15.40
N LYS A 332 93.12 -8.13 -14.92
CA LYS A 332 94.52 -7.82 -15.23
C LYS A 332 94.83 -8.16 -16.68
N LEU A 333 95.56 -7.29 -17.38
CA LEU A 333 96.48 -7.68 -18.46
C LEU A 333 97.74 -6.78 -18.43
N PRO A 334 98.88 -7.23 -18.99
CA PRO A 334 100.16 -7.22 -18.31
C PRO A 334 101.13 -6.12 -18.77
N ALA A 335 102.02 -5.75 -17.86
CA ALA A 335 103.22 -4.96 -18.13
C ALA A 335 104.12 -5.64 -19.18
N ARG A 336 104.39 -4.94 -20.29
CA ARG A 336 105.44 -5.32 -21.25
C ARG A 336 106.50 -4.22 -21.36
N ARG A 337 107.68 -4.59 -20.85
CA ARG A 337 109.06 -4.26 -21.26
C ARG A 337 109.48 -2.78 -21.38
N GLY A 338 110.32 -2.39 -20.42
CA GLY A 338 111.64 -1.80 -20.70
C GLY A 338 111.69 -0.53 -21.55
N LYS A 339 111.15 0.58 -21.03
CA LYS A 339 111.57 1.90 -21.49
C LYS A 339 112.89 2.26 -20.80
N LYS A 340 114.00 2.24 -21.54
CA LYS A 340 115.17 3.04 -21.18
C LYS A 340 114.75 4.51 -21.32
N ILE A 341 114.66 5.20 -20.19
CA ILE A 341 114.34 6.63 -20.11
C ILE A 341 115.66 7.35 -20.45
N ILE A 342 115.69 8.08 -21.56
CA ILE A 342 116.71 9.10 -21.80
C ILE A 342 116.08 10.40 -21.31
N GLU A 343 116.60 10.92 -20.20
CA GLU A 343 116.16 12.19 -19.62
C GLU A 343 116.72 13.33 -20.49
N TYR A 344 115.84 14.11 -21.09
CA TYR A 344 116.22 15.38 -21.73
C TYR A 344 116.20 16.48 -20.65
N PHE A 345 117.30 17.23 -20.56
CA PHE A 345 117.37 18.43 -19.74
C PHE A 345 116.98 19.64 -20.59
N TRP A 346 115.94 20.35 -20.18
CA TRP A 346 115.59 21.67 -20.72
C TRP A 346 116.41 22.71 -19.98
N PHE A 347 117.28 23.43 -20.68
CA PHE A 347 117.92 24.63 -20.15
C PHE A 347 117.01 25.82 -20.46
N PRO A 348 116.51 26.55 -19.44
CA PRO A 348 115.86 27.83 -19.68
C PRO A 348 116.86 28.80 -20.31
N ASP A 349 116.41 29.63 -21.25
CA ASP A 349 117.17 30.82 -21.64
C ASP A 349 117.34 31.70 -20.39
N GLU A 350 118.58 31.78 -19.90
CA GLU A 350 119.05 32.95 -19.16
C GLU A 350 119.34 34.01 -20.23
N ASP A 351 118.39 34.92 -20.42
CA ASP A 351 118.64 36.37 -20.42
C ASP A 351 117.42 37.12 -20.96
N GLY A 352 116.77 37.85 -20.05
CA GLY A 352 115.63 38.70 -20.33
C GLY A 352 115.00 39.24 -19.05
N ASN A 353 115.83 39.79 -18.15
CA ASN A 353 115.37 40.86 -17.25
C ASN A 353 114.70 41.94 -18.11
N GLU A 354 113.45 42.29 -17.78
CA GLU A 354 112.97 43.67 -17.68
C GLU A 354 111.49 43.65 -17.21
N GLU A 355 111.32 44.13 -15.97
CA GLU A 355 110.14 44.68 -15.27
C GLU A 355 108.83 43.87 -15.11
#